data_AF-A0A1X2GFY7-F1
#
_entry.id   AF-A0A1X2GFY7-F1
#
_cell.length_a   1.000
_cell.length_b   1.000
_cell.length_c   1.000
_cell.angle_alpha   90.00
_cell.angle_beta   90.00
_cell.angle_gamma   90.00
#
_symmetry.space_group_name_H-M   'P 1'
#
loop_
_entity.id
_entity.type
_entity.pdbx_description
1 polymer ?
#
loop_
_entity_poly.entity_id
_entity_poly.type
_entity_poly.pdbx_seq_one_letter_code
_entity_poly.pdbx_strand_id
1 'polypeptide(L)'
;MAQGPRLPQAPVTPALAPPLKKHKPDARSCTTLLSLPHELLCQIFIYASNPALPIVCRQLMYHLYACHDSTKLLWLLHRFDDDPEQALLRGAQFRFFTHALLQRLDRWYQKQGHGAPVPFNNKVLPAHLFAPVDAARQADNHRLLKSLLERGASASRPNNYPLIKSAQQGDQANVQLLVAHGANPSARNNLALRLCATRNNKSLVLYLLDTLKVQPDADTLKACAQRELWDMVQILMDHGAVPDMNTVNFSF
;
A
#
# COMPACT_ATOMS: atom_id res chain seq x y z
N MET A 1 58.61 -83.33 42.84
CA MET A 1 59.21 -82.24 42.03
C MET A 1 58.57 -80.92 42.46
N ALA A 2 59.39 -79.96 42.84
CA ALA A 2 59.09 -78.90 43.80
C ALA A 2 58.10 -77.83 43.27
N GLN A 3 57.07 -77.51 44.07
CA GLN A 3 56.29 -76.28 43.93
C GLN A 3 57.02 -75.16 44.69
N GLY A 4 57.62 -74.24 43.95
CA GLY A 4 58.22 -73.01 44.48
C GLY A 4 57.16 -71.96 44.85
N PRO A 5 57.46 -71.06 45.81
CA PRO A 5 56.47 -70.22 46.48
C PRO A 5 56.03 -69.02 45.62
N ARG A 6 54.74 -68.64 45.74
CA ARG A 6 54.13 -67.46 45.11
C ARG A 6 54.77 -66.18 45.64
N LEU A 7 55.36 -65.38 44.74
CA LEU A 7 55.80 -64.01 45.03
C LEU A 7 54.61 -63.04 45.09
N PRO A 8 54.68 -62.00 45.95
CA PRO A 8 53.56 -61.12 46.29
C PRO A 8 53.23 -60.10 45.18
N GLN A 9 51.93 -59.81 45.03
CA GLN A 9 51.40 -58.83 44.08
C GLN A 9 51.85 -57.41 44.45
N ALA A 10 52.42 -56.68 43.49
CA ALA A 10 52.70 -55.25 43.62
C ALA A 10 51.40 -54.43 43.52
N PRO A 11 51.28 -53.31 44.26
CA PRO A 11 50.04 -52.53 44.34
C PRO A 11 49.72 -51.83 43.02
N VAL A 12 48.49 -52.02 42.54
CA VAL A 12 47.94 -51.28 41.40
C VAL A 12 47.81 -49.81 41.80
N THR A 13 48.64 -48.95 41.21
CA THR A 13 48.48 -47.50 41.32
C THR A 13 47.19 -47.08 40.61
N PRO A 14 46.31 -46.26 41.21
CA PRO A 14 45.12 -45.79 40.52
C PRO A 14 45.54 -44.83 39.40
N ALA A 15 45.25 -45.21 38.16
CA ALA A 15 45.48 -44.36 37.00
C ALA A 15 44.73 -43.03 37.18
N LEU A 16 45.49 -41.95 37.09
CA LEU A 16 45.03 -40.56 37.11
C LEU A 16 43.85 -40.39 36.13
N ALA A 17 42.66 -40.07 36.63
CA ALA A 17 41.51 -39.78 35.77
C ALA A 17 41.87 -38.62 34.82
N PRO A 18 41.55 -38.70 33.52
CA PRO A 18 41.84 -37.61 32.59
C PRO A 18 41.05 -36.37 33.01
N PRO A 19 41.62 -35.15 32.84
CA PRO A 19 40.95 -33.93 33.24
C PRO A 19 39.62 -33.82 32.48
N LEU A 20 38.54 -33.57 33.23
CA LEU A 20 37.21 -33.28 32.69
C LEU A 20 37.35 -32.26 31.57
N LYS A 21 36.99 -32.65 30.34
CA LYS A 21 36.90 -31.73 29.20
C LYS A 21 36.03 -30.57 29.65
N LYS A 22 36.63 -29.38 29.82
CA LYS A 22 35.88 -28.15 30.08
C LYS A 22 34.87 -28.03 28.95
N HIS A 23 33.60 -28.27 29.26
CA HIS A 23 32.51 -28.05 28.33
C HIS A 23 32.58 -26.57 27.98
N LYS A 24 32.95 -26.26 26.75
CA LYS A 24 32.77 -24.91 26.19
C LYS A 24 31.27 -24.64 26.40
N PRO A 25 30.86 -23.57 27.11
CA PRO A 25 29.45 -23.25 27.14
C PRO A 25 29.07 -23.04 25.69
N ASP A 26 28.18 -23.89 25.17
CA ASP A 26 27.59 -23.68 23.86
C ASP A 26 27.13 -22.24 23.87
N ALA A 27 27.71 -21.42 22.98
CA ALA A 27 27.29 -20.05 22.79
C ALA A 27 25.79 -20.16 22.55
N ARG A 28 24.98 -19.79 23.56
CA ARG A 28 23.53 -19.87 23.49
C ARG A 28 23.18 -19.22 22.18
N SER A 29 22.81 -20.01 21.18
CA SER A 29 22.27 -19.51 19.95
C SER A 29 21.01 -18.81 20.41
N CYS A 30 21.08 -17.49 20.56
CA CYS A 30 19.92 -16.68 20.86
C CYS A 30 19.00 -16.88 19.66
N THR A 31 18.17 -17.90 19.73
CA THR A 31 17.11 -18.19 18.78
C THR A 31 16.17 -17.02 18.88
N THR A 32 16.39 -16.05 17.99
CA THR A 32 15.52 -14.90 17.87
C THR A 32 14.21 -15.42 17.32
N LEU A 33 13.10 -14.76 17.64
CA LEU A 33 11.77 -15.16 17.14
C LEU A 33 11.75 -15.37 15.61
N LEU A 34 12.62 -14.66 14.90
CA LEU A 34 12.80 -14.71 13.45
C LEU A 34 13.52 -15.95 12.91
N SER A 35 14.15 -16.77 13.77
CA SER A 35 14.74 -18.05 13.37
C SER A 35 13.71 -19.17 13.29
N LEU A 36 12.44 -18.89 13.62
CA LEU A 36 11.35 -19.85 13.50
C LEU A 36 10.98 -20.10 12.01
N PRO A 37 10.49 -21.30 11.67
CA PRO A 37 9.88 -21.60 10.38
C PRO A 37 8.81 -20.57 9.99
N HIS A 38 8.71 -20.29 8.68
CA HIS A 38 7.78 -19.28 8.15
C HIS A 38 6.31 -19.54 8.54
N GLU A 39 5.90 -20.81 8.61
CA GLU A 39 4.54 -21.22 9.00
C GLU A 39 4.22 -20.84 10.46
N LEU A 40 5.15 -21.09 11.38
CA LEU A 40 5.00 -20.71 12.78
C LEU A 40 5.01 -19.19 12.95
N LEU A 41 5.86 -18.49 12.19
CA LEU A 41 5.83 -17.03 12.14
C LEU A 41 4.47 -16.50 11.65
N CYS A 42 3.87 -17.13 10.64
CA CYS A 42 2.54 -16.77 10.14
C CYS A 42 1.44 -17.04 11.17
N GLN A 43 1.51 -18.13 11.92
CA GLN A 43 0.56 -18.43 12.99
C GLN A 43 0.70 -17.46 14.16
N ILE A 44 1.92 -17.18 14.61
CA ILE A 44 2.18 -16.16 15.65
C ILE A 44 1.67 -14.80 15.16
N PHE A 45 1.88 -14.48 13.88
CA PHE A 45 1.41 -13.26 13.27
C PHE A 45 -0.13 -13.15 13.30
N ILE A 46 -0.85 -14.21 12.94
CA ILE A 46 -2.32 -14.24 12.94
C ILE A 46 -2.87 -14.18 14.37
N TYR A 47 -2.38 -15.03 15.27
CA TYR A 47 -2.96 -15.25 16.60
C TYR A 47 -2.31 -14.43 17.72
N ALA A 48 -1.44 -13.48 17.39
CA ALA A 48 -0.85 -12.60 18.39
C ALA A 48 -1.96 -11.85 19.15
N SER A 49 -1.93 -11.94 20.48
CA SER A 49 -2.88 -11.22 21.35
C SER A 49 -2.85 -9.70 21.15
N ASN A 50 -1.74 -9.18 20.63
CA ASN A 50 -1.67 -7.82 20.13
C ASN A 50 -1.60 -7.84 18.59
N PRO A 51 -2.70 -7.54 17.89
CA PRO A 51 -2.72 -7.55 16.42
C PRO A 51 -1.92 -6.39 15.80
N ALA A 52 -1.45 -5.42 16.60
CA ALA A 52 -0.53 -4.38 16.15
C ALA A 52 0.94 -4.82 16.20
N LEU A 53 1.27 -5.91 16.89
CA LEU A 53 2.63 -6.45 17.00
C LEU A 53 3.36 -6.58 15.64
N PRO A 54 2.68 -7.02 14.57
CA PRO A 54 3.32 -7.11 13.26
C PRO A 54 3.61 -5.78 12.57
N ILE A 55 2.95 -4.70 13.00
CA ILE A 55 3.14 -3.36 12.46
C ILE A 55 4.23 -2.63 13.25
N VAL A 56 4.29 -2.86 14.56
CA VAL A 56 5.24 -2.18 15.46
C VAL A 56 6.66 -2.70 15.25
N CYS A 57 6.83 -3.99 14.94
CA CYS A 57 8.15 -4.56 14.68
C CYS A 57 8.50 -4.47 13.19
N ARG A 58 9.58 -3.77 12.84
CA ARG A 58 10.05 -3.62 11.46
C ARG A 58 10.26 -4.96 10.74
N GLN A 59 10.83 -5.96 11.43
CA GLN A 59 11.09 -7.28 10.85
C GLN A 59 9.81 -8.05 10.59
N LEU A 60 8.87 -8.06 11.54
CA LEU A 60 7.57 -8.68 11.34
C LEU A 60 6.75 -7.94 10.26
N MET A 61 6.93 -6.63 10.13
CA MET A 61 6.32 -5.86 9.05
C MET A 61 6.86 -6.31 7.69
N TYR A 62 8.17 -6.55 7.53
CA TYR A 62 8.70 -7.11 6.28
C TYR A 62 8.10 -8.49 5.97
N HIS A 63 8.00 -9.36 6.98
CA HIS A 63 7.37 -10.66 6.80
C HIS A 63 5.89 -10.53 6.39
N LEU A 64 5.13 -9.61 7.00
CA LEU A 64 3.74 -9.32 6.62
C LEU A 64 3.62 -8.97 5.14
N TYR A 65 4.48 -8.10 4.64
CA TYR A 65 4.47 -7.70 3.22
C TYR A 65 4.85 -8.87 2.29
N ALA A 66 5.73 -9.77 2.73
CA ALA A 66 6.17 -10.95 1.98
C ALA A 66 5.19 -12.15 2.07
N CYS A 67 4.30 -12.19 3.06
CA CYS A 67 3.36 -13.29 3.25
C CYS A 67 2.36 -13.42 2.08
N HIS A 68 1.84 -14.63 1.88
CA HIS A 68 0.78 -14.90 0.92
C HIS A 68 -0.52 -14.18 1.33
N ASP A 69 -1.36 -13.76 0.37
CA ASP A 69 -2.52 -12.93 0.71
C ASP A 69 -3.63 -13.68 1.46
N SER A 70 -3.62 -15.02 1.49
CA SER A 70 -4.47 -15.79 2.40
C SER A 70 -4.13 -15.51 3.87
N THR A 71 -2.84 -15.47 4.21
CA THR A 71 -2.37 -15.16 5.56
C THR A 71 -2.69 -13.71 5.91
N LYS A 72 -2.52 -12.78 4.95
CA LYS A 72 -2.91 -11.37 5.12
C LYS A 72 -4.40 -11.21 5.38
N LEU A 73 -5.24 -11.96 4.66
CA LEU A 73 -6.69 -11.96 4.84
C LEU A 73 -7.07 -12.47 6.24
N LEU A 74 -6.53 -13.63 6.64
CA LEU A 74 -6.81 -14.22 7.96
C LEU A 74 -6.39 -13.28 9.09
N TRP A 75 -5.23 -12.63 8.97
CA TRP A 75 -4.79 -11.64 9.94
C TRP A 75 -5.68 -10.39 9.97
N LEU A 76 -6.14 -9.90 8.81
CA LEU A 76 -7.09 -8.77 8.78
C LEU A 76 -8.39 -9.13 9.48
N LEU A 77 -8.95 -10.31 9.21
CA LEU A 77 -10.20 -10.76 9.83
C LEU A 77 -10.04 -10.96 11.34
N HIS A 78 -8.99 -11.67 11.77
CA HIS A 78 -8.73 -11.91 13.19
C HIS A 78 -8.51 -10.61 13.99
N ARG A 79 -7.93 -9.59 13.36
CA ARG A 79 -7.68 -8.29 13.99
C ARG A 79 -8.97 -7.48 14.24
N PHE A 80 -10.01 -7.70 13.45
CA PHE A 80 -11.26 -6.93 13.52
C PHE A 80 -12.45 -7.81 13.90
N ASP A 81 -12.20 -8.85 14.72
CA ASP A 81 -13.24 -9.74 15.27
C ASP A 81 -14.15 -10.35 14.18
N ASP A 82 -13.55 -10.76 13.06
CA ASP A 82 -14.23 -11.30 11.87
C ASP A 82 -15.24 -10.35 11.21
N ASP A 83 -15.20 -9.03 11.49
CA ASP A 83 -16.00 -8.02 10.80
C ASP A 83 -15.39 -7.70 9.41
N PRO A 84 -16.08 -8.10 8.31
CA PRO A 84 -15.57 -7.91 6.96
C PRO A 84 -15.54 -6.44 6.53
N GLU A 85 -16.44 -5.60 7.04
CA GLU A 85 -16.51 -4.18 6.65
C GLU A 85 -15.35 -3.40 7.27
N GLN A 86 -15.05 -3.65 8.55
CA GLN A 86 -13.90 -3.04 9.22
C GLN A 86 -12.59 -3.58 8.67
N ALA A 87 -12.53 -4.89 8.39
CA ALA A 87 -11.39 -5.51 7.73
C ALA A 87 -11.11 -4.87 6.37
N LEU A 88 -12.14 -4.59 5.56
CA LEU A 88 -11.98 -3.89 4.29
C LEU A 88 -11.56 -2.43 4.51
N LEU A 89 -12.23 -1.68 5.38
CA LEU A 89 -11.97 -0.26 5.62
C LEU A 89 -10.55 0.00 6.10
N ARG A 90 -10.10 -0.74 7.11
CA ARG A 90 -8.77 -0.60 7.70
C ARG A 90 -7.72 -1.32 6.86
N GLY A 91 -8.08 -2.47 6.27
CA GLY A 91 -7.24 -3.25 5.36
C GLY A 91 -6.83 -2.45 4.12
N ALA A 92 -7.77 -1.75 3.51
CA ALA A 92 -7.55 -0.93 2.33
C ALA A 92 -6.59 0.25 2.59
N GLN A 93 -6.30 0.62 3.83
CA GLN A 93 -5.30 1.66 4.12
C GLN A 93 -3.86 1.15 3.94
N PHE A 94 -3.63 -0.16 4.03
CA PHE A 94 -2.30 -0.74 3.90
C PHE A 94 -1.83 -0.81 2.45
N ARG A 95 -0.55 -0.51 2.21
CA ARG A 95 0.07 -0.58 0.87
C ARG A 95 0.07 -1.98 0.27
N PHE A 96 0.02 -3.04 1.08
CA PHE A 96 -0.04 -4.42 0.57
C PHE A 96 -1.44 -4.83 0.08
N PHE A 97 -2.46 -4.00 0.30
CA PHE A 97 -3.82 -4.34 -0.11
C PHE A 97 -3.94 -4.25 -1.63
N THR A 98 -4.14 -5.41 -2.27
CA THR A 98 -4.26 -5.54 -3.72
C THR A 98 -5.67 -5.94 -4.12
N HIS A 99 -6.00 -5.77 -5.39
CA HIS A 99 -7.26 -6.27 -5.95
C HIS A 99 -7.43 -7.79 -5.73
N ALA A 100 -6.35 -8.57 -5.79
CA ALA A 100 -6.39 -10.01 -5.50
C ALA A 100 -6.80 -10.32 -4.05
N LEU A 101 -6.32 -9.53 -3.09
CA LEU A 101 -6.72 -9.66 -1.69
C LEU A 101 -8.20 -9.30 -1.49
N LEU A 102 -8.68 -8.25 -2.17
CA LEU A 102 -10.10 -7.87 -2.18
C LEU A 102 -11.00 -9.00 -2.71
N GLN A 103 -10.64 -9.60 -3.85
CA GLN A 103 -11.40 -10.73 -4.40
C GLN A 103 -11.43 -11.95 -3.46
N ARG A 104 -10.33 -12.19 -2.72
CA ARG A 104 -10.30 -13.26 -1.71
C ARG A 104 -11.19 -12.94 -0.52
N LEU A 105 -11.22 -11.68 -0.07
CA LEU A 105 -12.17 -11.23 0.96
C LEU A 105 -13.61 -11.43 0.50
N ASP A 106 -13.94 -11.09 -0.75
CA ASP A 106 -15.29 -11.30 -1.28
C ASP A 106 -15.68 -12.77 -1.35
N ARG A 107 -14.76 -13.65 -1.80
CA ARG A 107 -15.01 -15.10 -1.81
C ARG A 107 -15.22 -15.66 -0.41
N TRP A 108 -14.47 -15.14 0.58
CA TRP A 108 -14.66 -15.51 1.97
C TRP A 108 -16.02 -15.05 2.48
N TYR A 109 -16.39 -13.79 2.21
CA TYR A 109 -17.67 -13.22 2.60
C TYR A 109 -18.87 -13.95 1.97
N GLN A 110 -18.75 -14.33 0.69
CA GLN A 110 -19.75 -15.14 -0.01
C GLN A 110 -19.93 -16.53 0.62
N LYS A 111 -18.83 -17.17 1.04
CA LYS A 111 -18.89 -18.47 1.74
C LYS A 111 -19.60 -18.40 3.09
N GLN A 112 -19.60 -17.24 3.75
CA GLN A 112 -20.34 -17.02 5.00
C GLN A 112 -21.86 -16.87 4.78
N GLY A 113 -22.34 -16.95 3.53
CA GLY A 113 -23.77 -16.88 3.19
C GLY A 113 -24.25 -15.52 2.70
N HIS A 114 -23.34 -14.54 2.52
CA HIS A 114 -23.69 -13.23 1.98
C HIS A 114 -23.63 -13.23 0.45
N GLY A 115 -24.76 -13.09 -0.24
CA GLY A 115 -24.82 -13.13 -1.71
C GLY A 115 -24.19 -11.93 -2.45
N ALA A 116 -23.76 -10.89 -1.73
CA ALA A 116 -23.22 -9.66 -2.29
C ALA A 116 -21.74 -9.46 -1.87
N PRO A 117 -20.93 -8.71 -2.64
CA PRO A 117 -19.59 -8.31 -2.21
C PRO A 117 -19.64 -7.38 -0.98
N VAL A 118 -18.54 -7.31 -0.22
CA VAL A 118 -18.46 -6.48 0.99
C VAL A 118 -18.71 -5.00 0.62
N PRO A 119 -19.70 -4.32 1.24
CA PRO A 119 -20.03 -2.94 0.92
C PRO A 119 -18.93 -1.97 1.37
N PHE A 120 -18.79 -0.85 0.65
CA PHE A 120 -17.79 0.19 0.94
C PHE A 120 -18.44 1.57 0.95
N ASN A 121 -19.53 1.70 1.72
CA ASN A 121 -20.44 2.84 1.65
C ASN A 121 -19.83 4.15 2.16
N ASN A 122 -19.67 5.14 1.28
CA ASN A 122 -19.25 6.52 1.57
C ASN A 122 -17.95 6.66 2.37
N LYS A 123 -17.09 5.64 2.29
CA LYS A 123 -15.77 5.65 2.92
C LYS A 123 -14.74 6.38 2.06
N VAL A 124 -13.65 6.78 2.71
CA VAL A 124 -12.53 7.49 2.07
C VAL A 124 -11.71 6.51 1.24
N LEU A 125 -11.36 6.91 0.02
CA LEU A 125 -10.46 6.15 -0.83
C LEU A 125 -9.03 6.17 -0.25
N PRO A 126 -8.33 5.02 -0.22
CA PRO A 126 -7.01 4.97 0.36
C PRO A 126 -5.99 5.75 -0.46
N ALA A 127 -5.23 6.61 0.21
CA ALA A 127 -4.30 7.55 -0.45
C ALA A 127 -3.16 6.87 -1.22
N HIS A 128 -2.82 5.62 -0.87
CA HIS A 128 -1.74 4.88 -1.51
C HIS A 128 -2.07 4.45 -2.95
N LEU A 129 -3.35 4.42 -3.34
CA LEU A 129 -3.77 4.11 -4.72
C LEU A 129 -3.26 5.14 -5.73
N PHE A 130 -3.04 6.37 -5.26
CA PHE A 130 -2.59 7.52 -6.06
C PHE A 130 -1.12 7.88 -5.80
N ALA A 131 -0.36 6.94 -5.22
CA ALA A 131 1.09 7.09 -5.07
C ALA A 131 1.77 6.70 -6.40
N PRO A 132 2.94 7.28 -6.73
CA PRO A 132 3.72 6.83 -7.87
C PRO A 132 4.20 5.40 -7.63
N VAL A 133 3.86 4.50 -8.54
CA VAL A 133 4.19 3.07 -8.50
C VAL A 133 4.50 2.56 -9.91
N ASP A 134 5.09 1.37 -9.99
CA ASP A 134 5.37 0.71 -11.28
C ASP A 134 4.08 0.39 -12.04
N ALA A 135 4.18 0.26 -13.37
CA ALA A 135 3.04 0.07 -14.26
C ALA A 135 2.12 -1.12 -13.86
N ALA A 136 2.70 -2.24 -13.45
CA ALA A 136 1.93 -3.41 -12.98
C ALA A 136 1.07 -3.07 -11.75
N ARG A 137 1.65 -2.35 -10.79
CA ARG A 137 0.95 -1.92 -9.58
C ARG A 137 -0.07 -0.85 -9.87
N GLN A 138 0.18 0.02 -10.84
CA GLN A 138 -0.77 1.03 -11.29
C GLN A 138 -2.03 0.38 -11.88
N ALA A 139 -1.87 -0.66 -12.71
CA ALA A 139 -3.00 -1.40 -13.27
C ALA A 139 -3.83 -2.10 -12.18
N ASP A 140 -3.18 -2.69 -11.18
CA ASP A 140 -3.88 -3.30 -10.04
C ASP A 140 -4.57 -2.27 -9.16
N ASN A 141 -3.94 -1.11 -8.91
CA ASN A 141 -4.55 0.00 -8.19
C ASN A 141 -5.78 0.53 -8.94
N HIS A 142 -5.74 0.61 -10.27
CA HIS A 142 -6.88 1.00 -11.09
C HIS A 142 -8.05 0.01 -10.96
N ARG A 143 -7.79 -1.30 -11.03
CA ARG A 143 -8.82 -2.35 -10.82
C ARG A 143 -9.41 -2.30 -9.41
N LEU A 144 -8.55 -2.10 -8.41
CA LEU A 144 -8.95 -1.94 -7.02
C LEU A 144 -9.81 -0.68 -6.83
N LEU A 145 -9.40 0.45 -7.41
CA LEU A 145 -10.15 1.71 -7.39
C LEU A 145 -11.54 1.55 -7.99
N LYS A 146 -11.64 0.93 -9.17
CA LYS A 146 -12.92 0.61 -9.82
C LYS A 146 -13.82 -0.23 -8.92
N SER A 147 -13.29 -1.31 -8.37
CA SER A 147 -14.04 -2.20 -7.48
C SER A 147 -14.53 -1.49 -6.22
N LEU A 148 -13.74 -0.55 -5.66
CA LEU A 148 -14.14 0.23 -4.49
C LEU A 148 -15.24 1.26 -4.83
N LEU A 149 -15.13 1.93 -5.98
CA LEU A 149 -16.13 2.90 -6.44
C LEU A 149 -17.48 2.24 -6.75
N GLU A 150 -17.47 1.06 -7.36
CA GLU A 150 -18.69 0.25 -7.60
C GLU A 150 -19.38 -0.17 -6.29
N ARG A 151 -18.64 -0.26 -5.18
CA ARG A 151 -19.16 -0.56 -3.83
C ARG A 151 -19.59 0.68 -3.04
N GLY A 152 -19.65 1.85 -3.67
CA GLY A 152 -20.09 3.09 -3.06
C GLY A 152 -18.99 3.92 -2.38
N ALA A 153 -17.71 3.74 -2.75
CA ALA A 153 -16.64 4.62 -2.27
C ALA A 153 -16.88 6.07 -2.71
N SER A 154 -16.54 7.03 -1.86
CA SER A 154 -16.70 8.45 -2.17
C SER A 154 -15.54 8.94 -3.04
N ALA A 155 -15.77 9.19 -4.33
CA ALA A 155 -14.77 9.72 -5.27
C ALA A 155 -14.23 11.11 -4.89
N SER A 156 -15.01 11.90 -4.14
CA SER A 156 -14.69 13.26 -3.73
C SER A 156 -14.06 13.38 -2.33
N ARG A 157 -13.82 12.30 -1.59
CA ARG A 157 -13.30 12.38 -0.21
C ARG A 157 -11.83 11.92 -0.10
N PRO A 158 -10.99 12.64 0.67
CA PRO A 158 -11.23 13.94 1.30
C PRO A 158 -11.07 15.09 0.29
N ASN A 159 -12.04 16.01 0.22
CA ASN A 159 -11.94 17.27 -0.54
C ASN A 159 -11.35 17.16 -1.97
N ASN A 160 -11.88 16.22 -2.76
CA ASN A 160 -11.47 15.85 -4.12
C ASN A 160 -10.00 15.46 -4.28
N TYR A 161 -9.33 15.07 -3.20
CA TYR A 161 -7.95 14.58 -3.20
C TYR A 161 -7.69 13.46 -4.24
N PRO A 162 -8.57 12.44 -4.39
CA PRO A 162 -8.39 11.40 -5.41
C PRO A 162 -8.20 11.99 -6.82
N LEU A 163 -9.10 12.90 -7.21
CA LEU A 163 -9.08 13.51 -8.54
C LEU A 163 -7.84 14.39 -8.75
N ILE A 164 -7.52 15.22 -7.76
CA ILE A 164 -6.36 16.12 -7.78
C ILE A 164 -5.05 15.32 -7.94
N LYS A 165 -4.93 14.17 -7.25
CA LYS A 165 -3.74 13.34 -7.36
C LYS A 165 -3.65 12.61 -8.69
N SER A 166 -4.74 12.03 -9.19
CA SER A 166 -4.76 11.42 -10.53
C SER A 166 -4.42 12.44 -11.62
N ALA A 167 -4.97 13.66 -11.52
CA ALA A 167 -4.65 14.79 -12.38
C ALA A 167 -3.17 15.18 -12.32
N GLN A 168 -2.59 15.23 -11.10
CA GLN A 168 -1.17 15.50 -10.90
C GLN A 168 -0.28 14.42 -11.54
N GLN A 169 -0.66 13.15 -11.44
CA GLN A 169 0.09 12.04 -12.03
C GLN A 169 -0.07 11.98 -13.55
N GLY A 170 -1.13 12.56 -14.11
CA GLY A 170 -1.48 12.45 -15.52
C GLY A 170 -2.26 11.17 -15.84
N ASP A 171 -2.81 10.49 -14.83
CA ASP A 171 -3.55 9.24 -14.96
C ASP A 171 -4.96 9.49 -15.50
N GLN A 172 -5.09 9.67 -16.81
CA GLN A 172 -6.36 9.98 -17.46
C GLN A 172 -7.45 8.93 -17.16
N ALA A 173 -7.10 7.65 -17.11
CA ALA A 173 -8.04 6.56 -16.82
C ALA A 173 -8.65 6.68 -15.40
N ASN A 174 -7.83 7.04 -14.40
CA ASN A 174 -8.32 7.22 -13.03
C ASN A 174 -9.16 8.50 -12.92
N VAL A 175 -8.80 9.57 -13.63
CA VAL A 175 -9.58 10.81 -13.69
C VAL A 175 -10.98 10.56 -14.27
N GLN A 176 -11.06 9.87 -15.42
CA GLN A 176 -12.33 9.51 -16.05
C GLN A 176 -13.22 8.68 -15.12
N LEU A 177 -12.64 7.67 -14.48
CA LEU A 177 -13.34 6.82 -13.53
C LEU A 177 -13.87 7.60 -12.32
N LEU A 178 -13.05 8.46 -11.71
CA LEU A 178 -13.45 9.25 -10.55
C LEU A 178 -14.57 10.24 -10.89
N VAL A 179 -14.51 10.87 -12.07
CA VAL A 179 -15.55 11.81 -12.51
C VAL A 179 -16.85 11.10 -12.83
N ALA A 180 -16.80 9.92 -13.46
CA ALA A 180 -17.98 9.08 -13.69
C ALA A 180 -18.70 8.69 -12.39
N HIS A 181 -17.97 8.59 -11.28
CA HIS A 181 -18.50 8.33 -9.93
C HIS A 181 -18.72 9.60 -9.09
N GLY A 182 -18.83 10.78 -9.71
CA GLY A 182 -19.28 12.02 -9.05
C GLY A 182 -18.18 12.87 -8.41
N ALA A 183 -16.90 12.69 -8.76
CA ALA A 183 -15.87 13.65 -8.39
C ALA A 183 -16.08 14.99 -9.10
N ASN A 184 -15.92 16.11 -8.37
CA ASN A 184 -16.08 17.44 -8.94
C ASN A 184 -14.75 17.93 -9.56
N PRO A 185 -14.67 18.12 -10.89
CA PRO A 185 -13.46 18.57 -11.57
C PRO A 185 -13.08 20.02 -11.28
N SER A 186 -14.04 20.86 -10.87
CA SER A 186 -13.81 22.26 -10.51
C SER A 186 -13.44 22.48 -9.04
N ALA A 187 -13.18 21.41 -8.31
CA ALA A 187 -12.84 21.49 -6.90
C ALA A 187 -11.54 22.27 -6.63
N ARG A 188 -11.52 22.98 -5.49
CA ARG A 188 -10.37 23.77 -4.99
C ARG A 188 -9.86 24.78 -6.03
N ASN A 189 -10.76 25.53 -6.67
CA ASN A 189 -10.46 26.53 -7.70
C ASN A 189 -9.74 25.88 -8.90
N ASN A 190 -10.43 24.91 -9.51
CA ASN A 190 -9.96 24.13 -10.66
C ASN A 190 -8.52 23.60 -10.50
N LEU A 191 -8.14 23.19 -9.29
CA LEU A 191 -6.77 22.75 -8.99
C LEU A 191 -6.33 21.59 -9.88
N ALA A 192 -7.26 20.67 -10.20
CA ALA A 192 -6.99 19.57 -11.11
C ALA A 192 -6.55 20.08 -12.49
N LEU A 193 -7.27 21.06 -13.06
CA LEU A 193 -6.97 21.67 -14.35
C LEU A 193 -5.60 22.36 -14.32
N ARG A 194 -5.31 23.15 -13.27
CA ARG A 194 -4.00 23.80 -13.08
C ARG A 194 -2.84 22.81 -13.02
N LEU A 195 -3.00 21.69 -12.32
CA LEU A 195 -1.97 20.65 -12.21
C LEU A 195 -1.74 19.93 -13.55
N CYS A 196 -2.80 19.65 -14.30
CA CYS A 196 -2.67 19.02 -15.63
C CYS A 196 -2.02 19.96 -16.66
N ALA A 197 -2.41 21.24 -16.64
CA ALA A 197 -1.89 22.26 -17.54
C ALA A 197 -0.39 22.53 -17.27
N THR A 198 0.00 22.65 -15.99
CA THR A 198 1.42 22.80 -15.62
C THR A 198 2.28 21.58 -15.97
N ARG A 199 1.69 20.38 -16.03
CA ARG A 199 2.36 19.14 -16.46
C ARG A 199 2.42 18.97 -17.99
N ASN A 200 1.90 19.92 -18.76
CA ASN A 200 1.78 19.85 -20.21
C ASN A 200 1.00 18.62 -20.72
N ASN A 201 0.01 18.14 -19.95
CA ASN A 201 -0.82 16.99 -20.36
C ASN A 201 -2.03 17.45 -21.20
N LYS A 202 -1.80 17.69 -22.51
CA LYS A 202 -2.79 18.26 -23.45
C LYS A 202 -4.08 17.44 -23.48
N SER A 203 -3.96 16.11 -23.57
CA SER A 203 -5.09 15.19 -23.64
C SER A 203 -6.03 15.30 -22.43
N LEU A 204 -5.46 15.41 -21.24
CA LEU A 204 -6.23 15.54 -20.01
C LEU A 204 -6.85 16.94 -19.87
N VAL A 205 -6.15 17.99 -20.28
CA VAL A 205 -6.67 19.36 -20.30
C VAL A 205 -7.87 19.46 -21.25
N LEU A 206 -7.74 18.97 -22.50
CA LEU A 206 -8.85 18.92 -23.45
C LEU A 206 -10.03 18.12 -22.90
N TYR A 207 -9.77 16.98 -22.25
CA TYR A 207 -10.83 16.23 -21.59
C TYR A 207 -11.56 17.07 -20.52
N LEU A 208 -10.85 17.80 -19.66
CA LEU A 208 -11.48 18.66 -18.63
C LEU A 208 -12.26 19.83 -19.25
N LEU A 209 -11.76 20.44 -20.32
CA LEU A 209 -12.38 21.59 -20.97
C LEU A 209 -13.58 21.17 -21.83
N ASP A 210 -13.40 20.19 -22.71
CA ASP A 210 -14.42 19.75 -23.67
C ASP A 210 -15.53 18.94 -23.00
N THR A 211 -15.15 17.92 -22.22
CA THR A 211 -16.14 16.97 -21.71
C THR A 211 -16.77 17.42 -20.40
N LEU A 212 -15.97 18.07 -19.54
CA LEU A 212 -16.43 18.51 -18.23
C LEU A 212 -16.79 19.99 -18.17
N LYS A 213 -16.61 20.73 -19.27
CA LYS A 213 -16.94 22.16 -19.40
C LYS A 213 -16.40 23.01 -18.26
N VAL A 214 -15.24 22.62 -17.73
CA VAL A 214 -14.57 23.35 -16.65
C VAL A 214 -14.07 24.66 -17.22
N GLN A 215 -14.42 25.77 -16.58
CA GLN A 215 -13.93 27.08 -17.00
C GLN A 215 -12.45 27.23 -16.65
N PRO A 216 -11.61 27.68 -17.59
CA PRO A 216 -10.20 27.89 -17.32
C PRO A 216 -10.01 29.12 -16.41
N ASP A 217 -9.19 28.96 -15.37
CA ASP A 217 -8.86 30.05 -14.45
C ASP A 217 -7.69 30.90 -14.95
N ALA A 218 -7.69 32.20 -14.65
CA ALA A 218 -6.55 33.09 -14.86
C ALA A 218 -5.27 32.58 -14.16
N ASP A 219 -5.41 31.97 -12.98
CA ASP A 219 -4.32 31.30 -12.26
C ASP A 219 -3.68 30.16 -13.05
N THR A 220 -4.48 29.43 -13.82
CA THR A 220 -3.98 28.33 -14.65
C THR A 220 -3.21 28.88 -15.84
N LEU A 221 -3.72 29.92 -16.49
CA LEU A 221 -3.05 30.62 -17.58
C LEU A 221 -1.69 31.15 -17.12
N LYS A 222 -1.64 31.81 -15.96
CA LYS A 222 -0.41 32.33 -15.34
C LYS A 222 0.62 31.22 -15.12
N ALA A 223 0.19 30.09 -14.56
CA ALA A 223 1.09 28.98 -14.26
C ALA A 223 1.67 28.32 -15.53
N CYS A 224 0.91 28.29 -16.63
CA CYS A 224 1.39 27.83 -17.93
C CYS A 224 2.36 28.82 -18.58
N ALA A 225 2.06 30.13 -18.52
CA ALA A 225 2.93 31.18 -19.04
C ALA A 225 4.31 31.20 -18.35
N GLN A 226 4.33 31.05 -17.01
CA GLN A 226 5.58 30.95 -16.23
C GLN A 226 6.46 29.74 -16.60
N ARG A 227 5.89 28.73 -17.25
CA ARG A 227 6.58 27.52 -17.70
C ARG A 227 6.85 27.52 -19.21
N GLU A 228 6.58 28.62 -19.90
CA GLU A 228 6.74 28.78 -21.35
C GLU A 228 5.93 27.74 -22.15
N LEU A 229 4.79 27.28 -21.60
CA LEU A 229 3.90 26.30 -22.24
C LEU A 229 2.93 26.99 -23.22
N TRP A 230 3.46 27.61 -24.27
CA TRP A 230 2.69 28.44 -25.21
C TRP A 230 1.53 27.70 -25.88
N ASP A 231 1.74 26.45 -26.29
CA ASP A 231 0.68 25.61 -26.87
C ASP A 231 -0.50 25.43 -25.90
N MET A 232 -0.22 25.31 -24.60
CA MET A 232 -1.25 25.15 -23.57
C MET A 232 -1.98 26.47 -23.30
N VAL A 233 -1.26 27.58 -23.34
CA VAL A 233 -1.84 28.92 -23.22
C VAL A 233 -2.80 29.16 -24.38
N GLN A 234 -2.45 28.77 -25.61
CA GLN A 234 -3.36 28.85 -26.77
C GLN A 234 -4.63 28.03 -26.56
N ILE A 235 -4.52 26.75 -26.18
CA ILE A 235 -5.69 25.91 -25.89
C ILE A 235 -6.59 26.54 -24.82
N LEU A 236 -6.01 27.06 -23.74
CA LEU A 236 -6.79 27.71 -22.67
C LEU A 236 -7.50 28.98 -23.16
N MET A 237 -6.84 29.79 -24.00
CA MET A 237 -7.44 31.00 -24.59
C MET A 237 -8.57 30.66 -25.57
N ASP A 238 -8.41 29.62 -26.39
CA ASP A 238 -9.46 29.14 -27.30
C ASP A 238 -10.72 28.71 -26.54
N HIS A 239 -10.55 28.20 -25.32
CA HIS A 239 -11.64 27.85 -24.40
C HIS A 239 -12.11 28.99 -23.48
N GLY A 240 -11.71 30.24 -23.75
CA GLY A 240 -12.25 31.43 -23.09
C GLY A 240 -11.48 31.92 -21.86
N ALA A 241 -10.24 31.46 -21.65
CA ALA A 241 -9.39 32.01 -20.58
C ALA A 241 -9.01 33.46 -20.89
N VAL A 242 -9.30 34.38 -19.96
CA VAL A 242 -8.93 35.79 -20.11
C VAL A 242 -7.51 36.02 -19.56
N PRO A 243 -6.59 36.62 -20.34
CA PRO A 243 -5.28 37.02 -19.84
C PRO A 243 -5.39 38.30 -19.00
N ASP A 244 -5.08 38.20 -17.71
CA ASP A 244 -4.94 39.37 -16.83
C ASP A 244 -3.62 40.12 -17.12
N MET A 245 -3.55 41.43 -16.87
CA MET A 245 -2.33 42.24 -17.03
C MET A 245 -1.09 41.66 -16.33
N ASN A 246 -1.28 40.95 -15.21
CA ASN A 246 -0.21 40.27 -14.46
C ASN A 246 0.32 38.99 -15.14
N THR A 247 -0.35 38.48 -16.17
CA THR A 247 0.13 37.35 -16.99
C THR A 247 1.11 37.80 -18.07
N VAL A 248 1.05 39.07 -18.47
CA VAL A 248 1.82 39.67 -19.58
C VAL A 248 3.11 40.34 -19.13
N ASN A 249 3.24 40.69 -17.84
CA ASN A 249 4.41 41.37 -17.26
C ASN A 249 5.67 40.50 -17.10
N PHE A 250 5.79 39.36 -17.81
CA PHE A 250 6.96 38.48 -17.80
C PHE A 250 7.74 38.52 -19.11
N SER A 251 7.84 39.69 -19.71
CA SER A 251 8.75 39.94 -20.83
C SER A 251 9.50 41.21 -20.51
N PHE A 252 10.73 41.07 -20.01
CA PHE A 252 11.97 41.80 -20.37
C PHE A 252 13.12 41.32 -19.49
#